data_AF-A0A973CQ06-F1
#
_entry.id   AF-A0A973CQ06-F1
#
_cell.length_a   1.000
_cell.length_b   1.000
_cell.length_c   1.000
_cell.angle_alpha   90.00
_cell.angle_beta   90.00
_cell.angle_gamma   90.00
#
_symmetry.space_group_name_H-M   'P 1'
#
loop_
_entity.id
_entity.type
_entity.pdbx_description
1 polymer ?
#
loop_
_entity_poly.entity_id
_entity_poly.type
_entity_poly.pdbx_seq_one_letter_code
_entity_poly.pdbx_strand_id
1 'polypeptide(L)'
;MKNTLTAAFLLILCCSCVQIANRKYAGYDATDFSQRKKITGSLSLDKKAEYFHKRLKKFTVKSLIGRESNSKDVHLEMSCQYLVYLALRYKRLKNKADLAELKACIKSLEGMDKRNGLDGYYPRIVNEKKIYRNETYANAYSQLLWAFIYTKKLIQDKDVHAGIDTQLKRIKAHIIASNYHIKDETGQKLRNSNLKGWSGSRKMDYILFKELFSMDSRQRIPWIHFQWLQFKLPSHSSDWLNMIRLHALCLLSDYYQDNLKKLYRSQKKESNAFFAGLYYSIFPFDEDDFNSAKNMLNSFPLNPDNRQIINSTNPDLKNNLSVTCSKKMHLESISPLPIYQRPGKTYEWKKNPFRLNGNIGSDGKTQYSGMDFLIAYELLKAVARGQ
;
A
#
# COMPACT_ATOMS: atom_id res chain seq x y z
N MET A 1 -14.02 -11.96 -38.06
CA MET A 1 -12.93 -12.38 -37.14
C MET A 1 -11.64 -11.51 -37.21
N LYS A 2 -11.69 -10.24 -37.63
CA LYS A 2 -10.47 -9.39 -37.75
C LYS A 2 -10.38 -8.19 -36.78
N ASN A 3 -11.35 -7.98 -35.88
CA ASN A 3 -11.37 -6.81 -34.99
C ASN A 3 -11.07 -7.09 -33.50
N THR A 4 -10.74 -8.33 -33.13
CA THR A 4 -10.48 -8.72 -31.72
C THR A 4 -8.99 -8.74 -31.35
N LEU A 5 -8.07 -8.72 -32.31
CA LEU A 5 -6.62 -8.74 -32.02
C LEU A 5 -6.05 -7.36 -31.64
N THR A 6 -6.64 -6.27 -32.10
CA THR A 6 -6.12 -4.90 -31.86
C THR A 6 -6.39 -4.42 -30.43
N ALA A 7 -7.48 -4.88 -29.79
CA ALA A 7 -7.79 -4.58 -28.40
C ALA A 7 -6.88 -5.31 -27.39
N ALA A 8 -6.33 -6.47 -27.77
CA ALA A 8 -5.40 -7.23 -26.93
C ALA A 8 -4.00 -6.60 -26.88
N PHE A 9 -3.57 -5.92 -27.96
CA PHE A 9 -2.27 -5.24 -28.02
C PHE A 9 -2.26 -3.90 -27.26
N LEU A 10 -3.38 -3.16 -27.22
CA LEU A 10 -3.49 -1.93 -26.42
C LEU A 10 -3.58 -2.18 -24.91
N LEU A 11 -4.08 -3.34 -24.46
CA LEU A 11 -4.18 -3.66 -23.03
C LEU A 11 -2.83 -4.09 -22.40
N ILE A 12 -1.88 -4.54 -23.20
CA ILE A 12 -0.53 -4.94 -22.74
C ILE A 12 0.35 -3.71 -22.44
N LEU A 13 0.08 -2.57 -23.09
CA LEU A 13 0.78 -1.31 -22.86
C LEU A 13 0.34 -0.59 -21.56
N CYS A 14 -0.86 -0.84 -21.04
CA CYS A 14 -1.34 -0.15 -19.83
C CYS A 14 -0.77 -0.69 -18.50
N CYS A 15 -0.28 -1.94 -18.45
CA CYS A 15 0.31 -2.50 -17.22
C CYS A 15 1.81 -2.19 -17.08
N SER A 16 2.50 -1.86 -18.17
CA SER A 16 3.92 -1.50 -18.18
C SER A 16 4.18 -0.02 -17.82
N CYS A 17 3.19 0.87 -17.96
CA CYS A 17 3.32 2.30 -17.63
C CYS A 17 3.35 2.63 -16.10
N VAL A 18 3.03 1.65 -15.24
CA VAL A 18 3.15 1.77 -13.77
C VAL A 18 4.57 1.42 -13.29
N GLN A 19 5.33 0.65 -14.06
CA GLN A 19 6.67 0.18 -13.65
C GLN A 19 7.81 1.12 -14.07
N ILE A 20 7.63 1.89 -15.15
CA ILE A 20 8.66 2.81 -15.66
C ILE A 20 8.77 4.08 -14.78
N ALA A 21 7.66 4.50 -14.15
CA ALA A 21 7.62 5.68 -13.27
C ALA A 21 8.28 5.49 -11.89
N ASN A 22 8.78 4.30 -11.55
CA ASN A 22 9.56 4.09 -10.32
C ASN A 22 11.07 4.00 -10.59
N ARG A 23 11.52 3.85 -11.86
CA ARG A 23 12.92 3.56 -12.20
C ARG A 23 13.85 4.77 -12.15
N LYS A 24 13.34 6.00 -12.33
CA LYS A 24 14.17 7.24 -12.37
C LYS A 24 14.09 8.11 -11.11
N TYR A 25 13.21 7.82 -10.15
CA TYR A 25 12.63 8.88 -9.30
C TYR A 25 13.21 9.03 -7.89
N ALA A 26 14.29 8.33 -7.53
CA ALA A 26 15.02 8.67 -6.31
C ALA A 26 16.53 8.50 -6.39
N GLY A 27 17.16 9.01 -7.47
CA GLY A 27 18.62 9.07 -7.57
C GLY A 27 19.29 7.70 -7.36
N TYR A 28 18.69 6.67 -7.95
CA TYR A 28 18.98 5.28 -7.66
C TYR A 28 20.10 4.76 -8.57
N ASP A 29 21.33 4.76 -8.06
CA ASP A 29 22.46 4.08 -8.69
C ASP A 29 22.40 2.57 -8.39
N ALA A 30 22.52 1.73 -9.42
CA ALA A 30 22.47 0.27 -9.30
C ALA A 30 23.64 -0.30 -8.47
N THR A 31 24.76 0.42 -8.39
CA THR A 31 25.92 0.09 -7.53
C THR A 31 25.55 0.05 -6.03
N ASP A 32 24.47 0.73 -5.62
CA ASP A 32 24.03 0.87 -4.22
C ASP A 32 23.41 -0.42 -3.63
N PHE A 33 22.91 -1.37 -4.44
CA PHE A 33 22.19 -2.53 -3.88
C PHE A 33 23.07 -3.51 -3.09
N SER A 34 24.16 -3.98 -3.68
CA SER A 34 25.06 -4.94 -3.02
C SER A 34 25.65 -4.36 -1.73
N GLN A 35 26.03 -3.09 -1.77
CA GLN A 35 26.53 -2.35 -0.61
C GLN A 35 25.45 -2.22 0.48
N ARG A 36 24.20 -1.89 0.13
CA ARG A 36 23.08 -1.86 1.08
C ARG A 36 22.88 -3.19 1.77
N LYS A 37 22.86 -4.29 1.03
CA LYS A 37 22.73 -5.63 1.61
C LYS A 37 23.88 -5.91 2.58
N LYS A 38 25.13 -5.62 2.18
CA LYS A 38 26.30 -5.81 3.05
C LYS A 38 26.17 -5.00 4.34
N ILE A 39 25.74 -3.75 4.24
CA ILE A 39 25.52 -2.87 5.39
C ILE A 39 24.39 -3.43 6.25
N THR A 40 23.19 -3.56 5.69
CA THR A 40 21.98 -3.90 6.45
C THR A 40 21.99 -5.34 6.96
N GLY A 41 22.59 -6.30 6.25
CA GLY A 41 22.61 -7.71 6.64
C GLY A 41 23.24 -7.97 8.02
N SER A 42 24.15 -7.11 8.47
CA SER A 42 24.77 -7.17 9.80
C SER A 42 24.09 -6.28 10.84
N LEU A 43 23.10 -5.46 10.46
CA LEU A 43 22.41 -4.56 11.37
C LEU A 43 21.27 -5.27 12.12
N SER A 44 21.08 -4.91 13.38
CA SER A 44 19.84 -5.19 14.10
C SER A 44 18.64 -4.49 13.43
N LEU A 45 17.41 -4.93 13.72
CA LEU A 45 16.19 -4.31 13.17
C LEU A 45 16.12 -2.80 13.42
N ASP A 46 16.48 -2.37 14.63
CA ASP A 46 16.42 -0.96 15.02
C ASP A 46 17.44 -0.14 14.21
N LYS A 47 18.64 -0.68 13.98
CA LYS A 47 19.65 -0.05 13.13
C LYS A 47 19.28 -0.07 11.65
N LYS A 48 18.61 -1.12 11.16
CA LYS A 48 18.01 -1.15 9.80
C LYS A 48 16.95 -0.05 9.66
N ALA A 49 16.06 0.10 10.64
CA ALA A 49 15.03 1.13 10.63
C ALA A 49 15.64 2.53 10.64
N GLU A 50 16.69 2.76 11.44
CA GLU A 50 17.43 4.02 11.45
C GLU A 50 18.07 4.30 10.08
N TYR A 51 18.70 3.29 9.47
CA TYR A 51 19.29 3.38 8.14
C TYR A 51 18.25 3.75 7.07
N PHE A 52 17.13 3.03 7.00
CA PHE A 52 16.08 3.30 6.02
C PHE A 52 15.41 4.65 6.28
N HIS A 53 15.23 5.07 7.53
CA HIS A 53 14.70 6.40 7.86
C HIS A 53 15.61 7.52 7.36
N LYS A 54 16.92 7.46 7.67
CA LYS A 54 17.91 8.45 7.20
C LYS A 54 17.91 8.55 5.68
N ARG A 55 17.86 7.41 5.01
CA ARG A 55 17.75 7.34 3.55
C ARG A 55 16.45 7.98 3.06
N LEU A 56 15.32 7.58 3.63
CA LEU A 56 14.00 8.08 3.24
C LEU A 56 13.91 9.60 3.43
N LYS A 57 14.49 10.15 4.50
CA LYS A 57 14.58 11.60 4.73
C LYS A 57 15.31 12.34 3.61
N LYS A 58 16.40 11.78 3.10
CA LYS A 58 17.16 12.38 1.99
C LYS A 58 16.31 12.55 0.72
N PHE A 59 15.40 11.62 0.45
CA PHE A 59 14.60 11.58 -0.78
C PHE A 59 13.20 12.17 -0.64
N THR A 60 12.53 11.89 0.47
CA THR A 60 11.08 12.03 0.63
C THR A 60 10.71 13.36 1.28
N VAL A 61 11.51 13.85 2.22
CA VAL A 61 11.27 15.16 2.86
C VAL A 61 11.46 16.28 1.85
N LYS A 62 12.44 16.16 0.95
CA LYS A 62 12.70 17.16 -0.09
C LYS A 62 11.62 17.19 -1.17
N SER A 63 11.15 16.03 -1.63
CA SER A 63 10.09 15.94 -2.64
C SER A 63 8.70 16.22 -2.06
N LEU A 64 8.34 15.64 -0.91
CA LEU A 64 7.04 15.85 -0.27
C LEU A 64 6.86 17.28 0.26
N ILE A 65 7.92 17.94 0.71
CA ILE A 65 7.84 19.30 1.31
C ILE A 65 8.25 20.40 0.30
N GLY A 66 8.55 20.05 -0.96
CA GLY A 66 8.87 21.04 -2.00
C GLY A 66 10.15 21.84 -1.73
N ARG A 67 11.14 21.24 -1.04
CA ARG A 67 12.44 21.90 -0.76
C ARG A 67 13.56 21.22 -1.55
N GLU A 68 14.03 21.90 -2.60
CA GLU A 68 15.35 21.70 -3.22
C GLU A 68 15.69 20.32 -3.81
N SER A 69 14.81 19.71 -4.61
CA SER A 69 15.26 18.60 -5.47
C SER A 69 14.82 18.80 -6.93
N ASN A 70 15.63 18.30 -7.86
CA ASN A 70 15.41 18.43 -9.31
C ASN A 70 14.26 17.55 -9.85
N SER A 71 13.67 16.66 -9.04
CA SER A 71 12.40 16.00 -9.36
C SER A 71 11.40 16.20 -8.22
N LYS A 72 10.47 17.13 -8.42
CA LYS A 72 9.53 17.67 -7.40
C LYS A 72 8.23 16.88 -7.30
N ASP A 73 8.27 15.59 -7.65
CA ASP A 73 7.07 14.80 -7.78
C ASP A 73 6.65 14.23 -6.40
N VAL A 74 5.47 14.63 -5.96
CA VAL A 74 4.80 14.15 -4.75
C VAL A 74 3.83 13.05 -5.16
N HIS A 75 4.00 11.86 -4.58
CA HIS A 75 3.18 10.68 -4.87
C HIS A 75 2.19 10.42 -3.73
N LEU A 76 0.90 10.41 -4.04
CA LEU A 76 -0.16 10.25 -3.04
C LEU A 76 0.03 8.99 -2.17
N GLU A 77 0.26 7.84 -2.80
CA GLU A 77 0.40 6.55 -2.12
C GLU A 77 1.61 6.52 -1.17
N MET A 78 2.74 7.12 -1.59
CA MET A 78 3.94 7.23 -0.75
C MET A 78 3.71 8.18 0.43
N SER A 79 3.03 9.30 0.20
CA SER A 79 2.64 10.24 1.26
C SER A 79 1.76 9.58 2.31
N CYS A 80 0.76 8.78 1.89
CA CYS A 80 -0.11 8.05 2.81
C CYS A 80 0.68 7.06 3.68
N GLN A 81 1.57 6.30 3.06
CA GLN A 81 2.47 5.38 3.75
C GLN A 81 3.40 6.11 4.73
N TYR A 82 3.98 7.23 4.30
CA TYR A 82 4.88 8.02 5.14
C TYR A 82 4.18 8.62 6.35
N LEU A 83 2.95 9.11 6.15
CA LEU A 83 2.11 9.64 7.22
C LEU A 83 1.89 8.61 8.32
N VAL A 84 1.52 7.37 7.97
CA VAL A 84 1.33 6.29 8.93
C VAL A 84 2.63 5.93 9.64
N TYR A 85 3.74 5.84 8.90
CA TYR A 85 5.06 5.60 9.50
C TYR A 85 5.41 6.66 10.56
N LEU A 86 5.28 7.94 10.21
CA LEU A 86 5.56 9.04 11.14
C LEU A 86 4.62 8.99 12.36
N ALA A 87 3.35 8.63 12.17
CA ALA A 87 2.39 8.52 13.26
C ALA A 87 2.77 7.42 14.26
N LEU A 88 3.11 6.22 13.76
CA LEU A 88 3.57 5.11 14.59
C LEU A 88 4.87 5.45 15.32
N ARG A 89 5.85 5.99 14.59
CA ARG A 89 7.14 6.38 15.14
C ARG A 89 7.01 7.48 16.20
N TYR A 90 6.19 8.50 15.95
CA TYR A 90 5.93 9.55 16.95
C TYR A 90 5.18 8.98 18.16
N LYS A 91 4.18 8.11 17.97
CA LYS A 91 3.51 7.42 19.08
C LYS A 91 4.52 6.67 19.97
N ARG A 92 5.51 6.02 19.35
CA ARG A 92 6.54 5.21 20.00
C ARG A 92 7.64 6.03 20.68
N LEU A 93 8.14 7.08 20.03
CA LEU A 93 9.33 7.83 20.44
C LEU A 93 9.01 9.19 21.07
N LYS A 94 7.80 9.73 20.86
CA LYS A 94 7.37 11.07 21.30
C LYS A 94 8.31 12.21 20.84
N ASN A 95 9.03 12.00 19.73
CA ASN A 95 9.98 12.96 19.20
C ASN A 95 9.24 14.14 18.50
N LYS A 96 9.47 15.37 18.97
CA LYS A 96 8.88 16.59 18.39
C LYS A 96 9.22 16.79 16.91
N ALA A 97 10.40 16.36 16.45
CA ALA A 97 10.78 16.44 15.04
C ALA A 97 9.90 15.55 14.16
N ASP A 98 9.57 14.33 14.62
CA ASP A 98 8.69 13.41 13.90
C ASP A 98 7.24 13.96 13.84
N LEU A 99 6.78 14.65 14.89
CA LEU A 99 5.48 15.34 14.88
C LEU A 99 5.45 16.53 13.91
N ALA A 100 6.49 17.36 13.91
CA ALA A 100 6.60 18.49 12.98
C ALA A 100 6.59 18.01 11.52
N GLU A 101 7.32 16.92 11.25
CA GLU A 101 7.38 16.28 9.94
C GLU A 101 6.05 15.63 9.54
N LEU A 102 5.33 15.03 10.49
CA LEU A 102 3.97 14.51 10.30
C LEU A 102 3.01 15.64 9.89
N LYS A 103 3.04 16.77 10.60
CA LYS A 103 2.25 17.96 10.27
C LYS A 103 2.61 18.50 8.87
N ALA A 104 3.89 18.49 8.50
CA ALA A 104 4.33 18.87 7.17
C ALA A 104 3.82 17.90 6.08
N CYS A 105 3.78 16.60 6.36
CA CYS A 105 3.21 15.60 5.45
C CYS A 105 1.70 15.81 5.22
N ILE A 106 0.94 16.13 6.28
CA ILE A 106 -0.49 16.49 6.17
C ILE A 106 -0.69 17.75 5.30
N LYS A 107 0.14 18.78 5.50
CA LYS A 107 0.13 19.99 4.66
C LYS A 107 0.52 19.71 3.20
N SER A 108 1.44 18.77 2.98
CA SER A 108 1.81 18.33 1.63
C SER A 108 0.63 17.68 0.91
N LEU A 109 -0.11 16.79 1.59
CA LEU A 109 -1.34 16.20 1.08
C LEU A 109 -2.40 17.27 0.76
N GLU A 110 -2.61 18.24 1.65
CA GLU A 110 -3.48 19.39 1.34
C GLU A 110 -2.97 20.19 0.14
N GLY A 111 -1.65 20.34 0.00
CA GLY A 111 -1.03 20.94 -1.18
C GLY A 111 -1.35 20.19 -2.47
N MET A 112 -1.52 18.86 -2.44
CA MET A 112 -1.97 18.07 -3.59
C MET A 112 -3.42 18.38 -3.96
N ASP A 113 -4.32 18.41 -2.98
CA ASP A 113 -5.73 18.81 -3.13
C ASP A 113 -5.87 20.25 -3.64
N LYS A 114 -5.00 21.15 -3.16
CA LYS A 114 -4.95 22.55 -3.62
C LYS A 114 -4.69 22.68 -5.12
N ARG A 115 -3.91 21.75 -5.71
CA ARG A 115 -3.69 21.74 -7.16
C ARG A 115 -4.95 21.47 -7.95
N ASN A 116 -5.98 20.93 -7.29
CA ASN A 116 -7.32 20.80 -7.84
C ASN A 116 -8.35 21.75 -7.20
N GLY A 117 -7.92 22.91 -6.71
CA GLY A 117 -8.86 23.90 -6.16
C GLY A 117 -9.46 23.53 -4.81
N LEU A 118 -8.86 22.58 -4.06
CA LEU A 118 -9.34 22.14 -2.75
C LEU A 118 -10.75 21.51 -2.80
N ASP A 119 -11.04 20.80 -3.88
CA ASP A 119 -12.35 20.19 -4.10
C ASP A 119 -12.50 18.81 -3.43
N GLY A 120 -11.42 18.24 -2.89
CA GLY A 120 -11.39 16.90 -2.30
C GLY A 120 -10.90 15.81 -3.26
N TYR A 121 -10.49 16.19 -4.48
CA TYR A 121 -9.79 15.31 -5.42
C TYR A 121 -8.27 15.34 -5.18
N TYR A 122 -7.69 14.16 -4.98
CA TYR A 122 -6.24 14.03 -4.80
C TYR A 122 -5.62 13.41 -6.04
N PRO A 123 -4.89 14.17 -6.88
CA PRO A 123 -4.14 13.62 -8.00
C PRO A 123 -3.09 12.60 -7.54
N ARG A 124 -2.80 11.61 -8.37
CA ARG A 124 -1.86 10.53 -8.01
C ARG A 124 -0.43 11.05 -7.85
N ILE A 125 -0.01 11.93 -8.76
CA ILE A 125 1.32 12.52 -8.82
C ILE A 125 1.17 14.00 -9.13
N VAL A 126 1.72 14.85 -8.26
CA VAL A 126 1.82 16.30 -8.51
C VAL A 126 3.25 16.76 -8.45
N ASN A 127 3.54 17.84 -9.14
CA ASN A 127 4.77 18.61 -8.99
C ASN A 127 4.40 20.06 -8.68
N GLU A 128 5.37 20.83 -8.20
CA GLU A 128 5.23 22.27 -7.95
C GLU A 128 4.53 23.05 -9.08
N LYS A 129 4.70 22.64 -10.35
CA LYS A 129 4.18 23.38 -11.51
C LYS A 129 3.04 22.69 -12.27
N LYS A 130 2.84 21.37 -12.12
CA LYS A 130 1.93 20.61 -12.99
C LYS A 130 1.39 19.35 -12.32
N ILE A 131 0.17 18.97 -12.69
CA ILE A 131 -0.36 17.63 -12.43
C ILE A 131 0.11 16.71 -13.57
N TYR A 132 0.90 15.70 -13.25
CA TYR A 132 1.48 14.81 -14.27
C TYR A 132 0.54 13.66 -14.65
N ARG A 133 -0.27 13.18 -13.70
CA ARG A 133 -1.20 12.07 -13.91
C ARG A 133 -2.45 12.25 -13.05
N ASN A 134 -3.57 12.55 -13.71
CA ASN A 134 -4.91 12.55 -13.10
C ASN A 134 -5.54 11.17 -12.98
N GLU A 135 -4.75 10.11 -13.11
CA GLU A 135 -5.27 8.78 -12.88
C GLU A 135 -5.22 8.47 -11.38
N THR A 136 -6.10 9.11 -10.61
CA THR A 136 -6.38 8.66 -9.24
C THR A 136 -7.45 7.60 -9.26
N TYR A 137 -7.09 6.43 -8.75
CA TYR A 137 -7.98 5.28 -8.66
C TYR A 137 -8.37 5.07 -7.20
N ALA A 138 -9.54 4.46 -6.97
CA ALA A 138 -10.09 4.35 -5.62
C ALA A 138 -9.18 3.60 -4.61
N ASN A 139 -8.21 2.80 -5.06
CA ASN A 139 -7.23 2.19 -4.14
C ASN A 139 -6.27 3.21 -3.50
N ALA A 140 -5.99 4.32 -4.19
CA ALA A 140 -5.20 5.41 -3.62
C ALA A 140 -6.00 6.12 -2.51
N TYR A 141 -7.31 6.29 -2.71
CA TYR A 141 -8.21 6.76 -1.65
C TYR A 141 -8.30 5.78 -0.48
N SER A 142 -8.32 4.46 -0.71
CA SER A 142 -8.28 3.50 0.40
C SER A 142 -7.05 3.71 1.29
N GLN A 143 -5.89 3.97 0.69
CA GLN A 143 -4.65 4.27 1.41
C GLN A 143 -4.73 5.62 2.14
N LEU A 144 -5.29 6.65 1.50
CA LEU A 144 -5.47 7.97 2.10
C LEU A 144 -6.40 7.92 3.32
N LEU A 145 -7.57 7.30 3.16
CA LEU A 145 -8.54 7.14 4.25
C LEU A 145 -7.97 6.29 5.38
N TRP A 146 -7.31 5.16 5.07
CA TRP A 146 -6.61 4.37 6.08
C TRP A 146 -5.55 5.19 6.82
N ALA A 147 -4.73 5.96 6.10
CA ALA A 147 -3.68 6.78 6.70
C ALA A 147 -4.25 7.86 7.63
N PHE A 148 -5.31 8.55 7.22
CA PHE A 148 -6.01 9.55 8.02
C PHE A 148 -6.66 8.95 9.27
N ILE A 149 -7.47 7.89 9.12
CA ILE A 149 -8.13 7.21 10.24
C ILE A 149 -7.09 6.73 11.25
N TYR A 150 -6.06 6.04 10.76
CA TYR A 150 -5.07 5.44 11.65
C TYR A 150 -4.22 6.50 12.36
N THR A 151 -3.83 7.56 11.65
CA THR A 151 -3.11 8.69 12.25
C THR A 151 -3.93 9.37 13.34
N LYS A 152 -5.23 9.64 13.09
CA LYS A 152 -6.12 10.20 14.11
C LYS A 152 -6.27 9.30 15.34
N LYS A 153 -6.30 7.97 15.15
CA LYS A 153 -6.34 7.02 16.27
C LYS A 153 -5.08 7.07 17.12
N LEU A 154 -3.91 7.17 16.48
CA LEU A 154 -2.61 7.11 17.16
C LEU A 154 -2.23 8.44 17.83
N ILE A 155 -2.56 9.57 17.21
CA ILE A 155 -2.06 10.90 17.57
C ILE A 155 -3.18 11.74 18.18
N GLN A 156 -2.95 12.35 19.35
CA GLN A 156 -3.94 13.18 20.07
C GLN A 156 -3.69 14.69 19.91
N ASP A 157 -2.84 15.07 18.96
CA ASP A 157 -2.53 16.48 18.66
C ASP A 157 -3.69 17.14 17.91
N LYS A 158 -4.18 18.28 18.43
CA LYS A 158 -5.35 18.99 17.90
C LYS A 158 -5.13 19.49 16.47
N ASP A 159 -3.95 19.99 16.12
CA ASP A 159 -3.66 20.50 14.78
C ASP A 159 -3.63 19.36 13.76
N VAL A 160 -3.10 18.20 14.16
CA VAL A 160 -3.11 16.98 13.34
C VAL A 160 -4.55 16.57 13.03
N HIS A 161 -5.42 16.55 14.04
CA HIS A 161 -6.85 16.23 13.83
C HIS A 161 -7.53 17.25 12.93
N ALA A 162 -7.38 18.55 13.21
CA ALA A 162 -7.99 19.62 12.42
C ALA A 162 -7.55 19.59 10.94
N GLY A 163 -6.26 19.35 10.69
CA GLY A 163 -5.73 19.24 9.32
C GLY A 163 -6.26 18.02 8.56
N ILE A 164 -6.47 16.90 9.25
CA ILE A 164 -7.08 15.69 8.65
C ILE A 164 -8.58 15.89 8.43
N ASP A 165 -9.30 16.47 9.41
CA ASP A 165 -10.76 16.63 9.34
C ASP A 165 -11.19 17.60 8.23
N THR A 166 -10.42 18.66 8.03
CA THR A 166 -10.63 19.58 6.90
C THR A 166 -10.57 18.85 5.57
N GLN A 167 -9.57 17.99 5.39
CA GLN A 167 -9.39 17.21 4.16
C GLN A 167 -10.47 16.13 4.00
N LEU A 168 -10.82 15.42 5.08
CA LEU A 168 -11.91 14.44 5.08
C LEU A 168 -13.25 15.08 4.71
N LYS A 169 -13.54 16.30 5.19
CA LYS A 169 -14.74 17.06 4.82
C LYS A 169 -14.81 17.36 3.32
N ARG A 170 -13.69 17.77 2.71
CA ARG A 170 -13.61 18.02 1.25
C ARG A 170 -13.77 16.73 0.45
N ILE A 171 -13.07 15.66 0.84
CA ILE A 171 -13.22 14.33 0.22
C ILE A 171 -14.68 13.86 0.27
N LYS A 172 -15.36 14.04 1.42
CA LYS A 172 -16.79 13.72 1.57
C LYS A 172 -17.63 14.50 0.57
N ALA A 173 -17.44 15.81 0.50
CA ALA A 173 -18.17 16.68 -0.40
C ALA A 173 -17.96 16.28 -1.87
N HIS A 174 -16.71 16.05 -2.30
CA HIS A 174 -16.36 15.60 -3.65
C HIS A 174 -17.10 14.35 -4.06
N ILE A 175 -17.01 13.31 -3.21
CA ILE A 175 -17.54 11.99 -3.49
C ILE A 175 -19.07 12.03 -3.52
N ILE A 176 -19.72 12.77 -2.61
CA ILE A 176 -21.18 12.92 -2.62
C ILE A 176 -21.65 13.69 -3.85
N ALA A 177 -21.05 14.85 -4.16
CA ALA A 177 -21.40 15.68 -5.32
C ALA A 177 -21.20 14.93 -6.65
N SER A 178 -20.24 13.99 -6.68
CA SER A 178 -19.94 13.17 -7.84
C SER A 178 -20.72 11.85 -7.89
N ASN A 179 -21.78 11.68 -7.07
CA ASN A 179 -22.55 10.44 -6.94
C ASN A 179 -21.65 9.21 -6.77
N TYR A 180 -20.65 9.33 -5.89
CA TYR A 180 -19.67 8.31 -5.54
C TYR A 180 -18.73 7.88 -6.68
N HIS A 181 -18.61 8.69 -7.73
CA HIS A 181 -17.49 8.61 -8.67
C HIS A 181 -16.36 9.54 -8.24
N ILE A 182 -15.11 9.15 -8.50
CA ILE A 182 -14.01 10.12 -8.48
C ILE A 182 -13.99 10.79 -9.85
N LYS A 183 -14.13 12.12 -9.84
CA LYS A 183 -13.91 12.99 -10.99
C LYS A 183 -12.56 13.68 -10.85
N ASP A 184 -11.87 13.90 -11.96
CA ASP A 184 -10.65 14.71 -12.01
C ASP A 184 -10.95 16.21 -12.11
N GLU A 185 -9.92 17.04 -12.32
CA GLU A 185 -10.03 18.49 -12.41
C GLU A 185 -10.89 18.98 -13.58
N THR A 186 -11.05 18.14 -14.61
CA THR A 186 -11.88 18.47 -15.79
C THR A 186 -13.34 18.10 -15.57
N GLY A 187 -13.67 17.51 -14.42
CA GLY A 187 -14.98 16.93 -14.14
C GLY A 187 -15.21 15.58 -14.82
N GLN A 188 -14.21 15.04 -15.51
CA GLN A 188 -14.32 13.75 -16.17
C GLN A 188 -14.32 12.62 -15.12
N LYS A 189 -15.27 11.69 -15.26
CA LYS A 189 -15.31 10.50 -14.41
C LYS A 189 -14.11 9.62 -14.72
N LEU A 190 -13.29 9.35 -13.71
CA LEU A 190 -12.17 8.44 -13.85
C LEU A 190 -12.65 7.00 -14.07
N ARG A 191 -11.96 6.27 -14.96
CA ARG A 191 -12.29 4.87 -15.24
C ARG A 191 -12.18 4.04 -13.95
N ASN A 192 -13.16 3.19 -13.70
CA ASN A 192 -13.21 2.31 -12.51
C ASN A 192 -13.19 3.06 -11.17
N SER A 193 -13.64 4.32 -11.12
CA SER A 193 -13.70 5.13 -9.90
C SER A 193 -15.03 5.10 -9.15
N ASN A 194 -16.05 4.45 -9.72
CA ASN A 194 -17.35 4.31 -9.05
C ASN A 194 -17.22 3.46 -7.79
N LEU A 195 -17.37 4.08 -6.61
CA LEU A 195 -17.34 3.39 -5.33
C LEU A 195 -18.58 2.50 -5.16
N LYS A 196 -19.74 2.86 -5.74
CA LYS A 196 -20.95 2.01 -5.76
C LYS A 196 -20.83 0.77 -6.67
N GLY A 197 -19.69 0.60 -7.35
CA GLY A 197 -19.47 -0.52 -8.26
C GLY A 197 -19.62 -1.89 -7.58
N TRP A 198 -20.08 -2.88 -8.34
CA TRP A 198 -20.36 -4.24 -7.86
C TRP A 198 -19.12 -5.11 -7.57
N SER A 199 -17.91 -4.67 -7.93
CA SER A 199 -16.73 -5.47 -7.60
C SER A 199 -16.45 -5.47 -6.10
N GLY A 200 -16.14 -6.63 -5.52
CA GLY A 200 -15.98 -6.79 -4.07
C GLY A 200 -14.98 -5.80 -3.44
N SER A 201 -13.91 -5.45 -4.15
CA SER A 201 -12.94 -4.43 -3.69
C SER A 201 -13.51 -3.02 -3.63
N ARG A 202 -14.38 -2.64 -4.58
CA ARG A 202 -15.00 -1.30 -4.63
C ARG A 202 -16.10 -1.15 -3.59
N LYS A 203 -16.84 -2.24 -3.36
CA LYS A 203 -17.83 -2.30 -2.29
C LYS A 203 -17.22 -1.96 -0.92
N MET A 204 -16.01 -2.45 -0.63
CA MET A 204 -15.30 -2.07 0.60
C MET A 204 -14.87 -0.59 0.64
N ASP A 205 -14.42 -0.02 -0.47
CA ASP A 205 -14.10 1.41 -0.53
C ASP A 205 -15.35 2.25 -0.19
N TYR A 206 -16.51 1.84 -0.70
CA TYR A 206 -17.80 2.47 -0.40
C TYR A 206 -18.24 2.29 1.05
N ILE A 207 -18.09 1.10 1.64
CA ILE A 207 -18.39 0.87 3.06
C ILE A 207 -17.48 1.72 3.93
N LEU A 208 -16.17 1.70 3.68
CA LEU A 208 -15.21 2.51 4.44
C LEU A 208 -15.60 3.99 4.40
N PHE A 209 -15.99 4.49 3.23
CA PHE A 209 -16.51 5.84 3.09
C PHE A 209 -17.81 6.06 3.89
N LYS A 210 -18.78 5.14 3.80
CA LYS A 210 -20.04 5.24 4.55
C LYS A 210 -19.83 5.25 6.06
N GLU A 211 -19.03 4.32 6.58
CA GLU A 211 -18.72 4.18 8.01
C GLU A 211 -17.99 5.43 8.52
N LEU A 212 -16.95 5.88 7.80
CA LEU A 212 -16.18 7.06 8.18
C LEU A 212 -17.05 8.33 8.26
N PHE A 213 -18.03 8.45 7.38
CA PHE A 213 -18.89 9.63 7.29
C PHE A 213 -20.29 9.43 7.90
N SER A 214 -20.47 8.34 8.65
CA SER A 214 -21.69 7.97 9.36
C SER A 214 -22.95 8.01 8.48
N MET A 215 -22.81 7.60 7.22
CA MET A 215 -23.91 7.56 6.27
C MET A 215 -24.67 6.22 6.42
N ASP A 216 -25.93 6.27 6.86
CA ASP A 216 -26.87 5.15 7.09
C ASP A 216 -26.19 3.75 7.16
N SER A 217 -25.82 3.36 8.38
CA SER A 217 -25.06 2.16 8.72
C SER A 217 -25.85 0.85 8.59
N ARG A 218 -27.10 0.89 8.10
CA ARG A 218 -27.95 -0.29 7.90
C ARG A 218 -27.44 -1.26 6.82
N GLN A 219 -26.48 -0.83 5.98
CA GLN A 219 -25.83 -1.69 4.98
C GLN A 219 -24.48 -2.23 5.47
N ARG A 220 -24.50 -3.02 6.55
CA ARG A 220 -23.32 -3.80 6.95
C ARG A 220 -23.14 -4.99 6.01
N ILE A 221 -21.91 -5.29 5.62
CA ILE A 221 -21.63 -6.42 4.73
C ILE A 221 -20.99 -7.56 5.52
N PRO A 222 -21.66 -8.72 5.59
CA PRO A 222 -21.12 -9.87 6.33
C PRO A 222 -19.98 -10.61 5.61
N TRP A 223 -19.74 -10.36 4.31
CA TRP A 223 -18.79 -11.15 3.51
C TRP A 223 -17.97 -10.31 2.51
N ILE A 224 -16.64 -10.43 2.59
CA ILE A 224 -15.66 -9.73 1.73
C ILE A 224 -14.82 -10.71 0.89
N HIS A 225 -14.74 -11.97 1.29
CA HIS A 225 -14.04 -13.02 0.55
C HIS A 225 -15.03 -13.98 -0.10
N PHE A 226 -14.94 -14.09 -1.43
CA PHE A 226 -15.63 -15.12 -2.20
C PHE A 226 -14.58 -16.05 -2.77
N GLN A 227 -14.51 -17.26 -2.24
CA GLN A 227 -13.83 -18.37 -2.89
C GLN A 227 -14.91 -19.28 -3.45
N TRP A 228 -15.10 -19.24 -4.77
CA TRP A 228 -16.03 -20.11 -5.47
C TRP A 228 -15.23 -21.02 -6.39
N LEU A 229 -15.16 -22.31 -6.07
CA LEU A 229 -14.32 -23.30 -6.77
C LEU A 229 -12.86 -22.81 -6.90
N GLN A 230 -12.33 -22.69 -8.12
CA GLN A 230 -10.97 -22.20 -8.42
C GLN A 230 -10.87 -20.66 -8.52
N PHE A 231 -11.98 -19.92 -8.40
CA PHE A 231 -12.01 -18.47 -8.48
C PHE A 231 -11.80 -17.85 -7.10
N LYS A 232 -10.71 -17.11 -6.94
CA LYS A 232 -10.43 -16.31 -5.73
C LYS A 232 -10.68 -14.84 -6.02
N LEU A 233 -11.75 -14.31 -5.43
CA LEU A 233 -12.04 -12.87 -5.45
C LEU A 233 -12.11 -12.37 -4.01
N PRO A 234 -11.33 -11.35 -3.63
CA PRO A 234 -10.26 -10.66 -4.38
C PRO A 234 -8.97 -11.49 -4.65
N SER A 235 -8.10 -11.01 -5.57
CA SER A 235 -6.79 -11.63 -5.89
C SER A 235 -5.69 -11.25 -4.88
N HIS A 236 -4.59 -12.00 -4.82
CA HIS A 236 -3.45 -11.73 -3.91
C HIS A 236 -2.92 -10.28 -3.97
N SER A 237 -2.91 -9.65 -5.15
CA SER A 237 -2.52 -8.24 -5.33
C SER A 237 -3.47 -7.21 -4.68
N SER A 238 -4.68 -7.64 -4.33
CA SER A 238 -5.68 -6.83 -3.61
C SER A 238 -5.77 -7.16 -2.12
N ASP A 239 -5.19 -8.28 -1.67
CA ASP A 239 -5.29 -8.72 -0.27
C ASP A 239 -4.68 -7.67 0.69
N TRP A 240 -3.56 -7.05 0.34
CA TRP A 240 -3.00 -5.96 1.15
C TRP A 240 -3.91 -4.72 1.23
N LEU A 241 -4.62 -4.38 0.15
CA LEU A 241 -5.59 -3.28 0.16
C LEU A 241 -6.79 -3.63 1.05
N ASN A 242 -7.21 -4.89 1.03
CA ASN A 242 -8.31 -5.36 1.86
C ASN A 242 -7.89 -5.41 3.34
N MET A 243 -6.65 -5.78 3.63
CA MET A 243 -6.08 -5.71 4.98
C MET A 243 -6.13 -4.28 5.51
N ILE A 244 -5.66 -3.27 4.76
CA ILE A 244 -5.72 -1.87 5.24
C ILE A 244 -7.15 -1.33 5.34
N ARG A 245 -8.06 -1.72 4.43
CA ARG A 245 -9.49 -1.33 4.48
C ARG A 245 -10.16 -1.91 5.70
N LEU A 246 -10.01 -3.22 5.93
CA LEU A 246 -10.58 -3.92 7.08
C LEU A 246 -9.98 -3.44 8.38
N HIS A 247 -8.67 -3.18 8.43
CA HIS A 247 -8.03 -2.55 9.57
C HIS A 247 -8.64 -1.16 9.85
N ALA A 248 -8.76 -0.29 8.84
CA ALA A 248 -9.40 1.02 8.99
C ALA A 248 -10.85 0.90 9.49
N LEU A 249 -11.61 -0.06 8.96
CA LEU A 249 -12.97 -0.35 9.42
C LEU A 249 -13.00 -0.84 10.88
N CYS A 250 -12.07 -1.71 11.30
CA CYS A 250 -11.96 -2.16 12.69
C CYS A 250 -11.61 -1.00 13.65
N LEU A 251 -10.84 -0.01 13.19
CA LEU A 251 -10.57 1.20 13.98
C LEU A 251 -11.80 2.09 14.18
N LEU A 252 -12.81 1.96 13.30
CA LEU A 252 -14.08 2.68 13.37
C LEU A 252 -15.17 1.86 14.08
N SER A 253 -15.17 0.54 13.93
CA SER A 253 -16.19 -0.37 14.48
C SER A 253 -15.69 -1.81 14.62
N ASP A 254 -15.99 -2.43 15.76
CA ASP A 254 -15.64 -3.82 16.03
C ASP A 254 -16.38 -4.84 15.17
N TYR A 255 -17.47 -4.45 14.50
CA TYR A 255 -18.25 -5.31 13.60
C TYR A 255 -17.39 -5.99 12.52
N TYR A 256 -16.31 -5.35 12.07
CA TYR A 256 -15.47 -5.84 10.99
C TYR A 256 -14.33 -6.76 11.45
N GLN A 257 -14.18 -6.97 12.77
CA GLN A 257 -13.09 -7.76 13.34
C GLN A 257 -13.05 -9.20 12.81
N ASP A 258 -14.20 -9.87 12.70
CA ASP A 258 -14.26 -11.24 12.19
C ASP A 258 -13.87 -11.36 10.72
N ASN A 259 -14.15 -10.33 9.91
CA ASN A 259 -13.69 -10.27 8.52
C ASN A 259 -12.17 -10.10 8.45
N LEU A 260 -11.59 -9.27 9.32
CA LEU A 260 -10.14 -9.12 9.42
C LEU A 260 -9.47 -10.42 9.89
N LYS A 261 -10.04 -11.13 10.88
CA LYS A 261 -9.59 -12.48 11.31
C LYS A 261 -9.61 -13.49 10.17
N LYS A 262 -10.72 -13.57 9.42
CA LYS A 262 -10.86 -14.49 8.28
C LYS A 262 -9.82 -14.20 7.20
N LEU A 263 -9.67 -12.92 6.80
CA LEU A 263 -8.67 -12.52 5.82
C LEU A 263 -7.25 -12.84 6.31
N TYR A 264 -6.90 -12.44 7.54
CA TYR A 264 -5.57 -12.69 8.09
C TYR A 264 -5.23 -14.18 8.15
N ARG A 265 -6.15 -15.02 8.64
CA ARG A 265 -5.99 -16.49 8.65
C ARG A 265 -5.69 -17.06 7.26
N SER A 266 -6.33 -16.53 6.21
CA SER A 266 -6.07 -16.96 4.82
C SER A 266 -4.66 -16.60 4.32
N GLN A 267 -4.01 -15.62 4.95
CA GLN A 267 -2.68 -15.11 4.58
C GLN A 267 -1.60 -15.45 5.64
N LYS A 268 -1.95 -16.10 6.75
CA LYS A 268 -1.04 -16.37 7.89
C LYS A 268 0.24 -17.09 7.45
N LYS A 269 0.13 -18.03 6.50
CA LYS A 269 1.25 -18.80 5.95
C LYS A 269 2.30 -17.94 5.21
N GLU A 270 1.99 -16.69 4.88
CA GLU A 270 2.94 -15.80 4.20
C GLU A 270 3.97 -15.19 5.15
N SER A 271 3.76 -15.30 6.47
CA SER A 271 4.55 -14.65 7.54
C SER A 271 4.71 -13.14 7.35
N ASN A 272 3.77 -12.52 6.64
CA ASN A 272 3.86 -11.13 6.19
C ASN A 272 3.83 -10.17 7.39
N ALA A 273 4.98 -9.57 7.71
CA ALA A 273 5.15 -8.67 8.85
C ALA A 273 4.20 -7.46 8.86
N PHE A 274 3.87 -6.93 7.68
CA PHE A 274 2.89 -5.84 7.58
C PHE A 274 1.49 -6.33 7.94
N PHE A 275 1.09 -7.51 7.45
CA PHE A 275 -0.23 -8.09 7.77
C PHE A 275 -0.34 -8.46 9.24
N ALA A 276 0.70 -9.09 9.80
CA ALA A 276 0.77 -9.40 11.22
C ALA A 276 0.66 -8.14 12.07
N GLY A 277 1.41 -7.09 11.72
CA GLY A 277 1.35 -5.80 12.41
C GLY A 277 -0.02 -5.12 12.36
N LEU A 278 -0.75 -5.20 11.24
CA LEU A 278 -2.12 -4.70 11.13
C LEU A 278 -3.13 -5.56 11.89
N TYR A 279 -2.93 -6.87 11.94
CA TYR A 279 -3.85 -7.77 12.66
C TYR A 279 -3.67 -7.60 14.18
N TYR A 280 -2.42 -7.64 14.65
CA TYR A 280 -2.09 -7.56 16.07
C TYR A 280 -2.18 -6.15 16.67
N SER A 281 -2.41 -5.12 15.86
CA SER A 281 -2.80 -3.79 16.38
C SER A 281 -4.25 -3.77 16.90
N ILE A 282 -5.06 -4.78 16.53
CA ILE A 282 -6.47 -4.91 16.92
C ILE A 282 -6.66 -6.10 17.88
N PHE A 283 -5.92 -7.19 17.69
CA PHE A 283 -6.07 -8.43 18.45
C PHE A 283 -4.82 -8.76 19.27
N PRO A 284 -4.94 -9.55 20.36
CA PRO A 284 -3.79 -10.14 21.03
C PRO A 284 -2.93 -10.95 20.05
N PHE A 285 -1.61 -10.93 20.25
CA PHE A 285 -0.70 -11.64 19.35
C PHE A 285 -0.43 -13.09 19.74
N ASP A 286 -0.26 -13.92 18.72
CA ASP A 286 0.24 -15.29 18.78
C ASP A 286 1.77 -15.22 18.67
N GLU A 287 2.49 -15.73 19.67
CA GLU A 287 3.93 -15.51 19.80
C GLU A 287 4.72 -16.12 18.64
N ASP A 288 4.37 -17.32 18.20
CA ASP A 288 5.01 -18.01 17.07
C ASP A 288 4.86 -17.24 15.75
N ASP A 289 3.65 -16.73 15.50
CA ASP A 289 3.36 -15.95 14.30
C ASP A 289 4.01 -14.57 14.35
N PHE A 290 4.03 -13.93 15.52
CA PHE A 290 4.76 -12.68 15.74
C PHE A 290 6.27 -12.86 15.52
N ASN A 291 6.86 -13.93 16.04
CA ASN A 291 8.26 -14.26 15.84
C ASN A 291 8.55 -14.59 14.38
N SER A 292 7.65 -15.27 13.68
CA SER A 292 7.74 -15.51 12.23
C SER A 292 7.75 -14.22 11.43
N ALA A 293 6.86 -13.29 11.74
CA ALA A 293 6.82 -11.94 11.14
C ALA A 293 8.08 -11.13 11.44
N LYS A 294 8.60 -11.19 12.67
CA LYS A 294 9.86 -10.54 13.07
C LYS A 294 11.06 -11.13 12.31
N ASN A 295 11.11 -12.45 12.16
CA ASN A 295 12.14 -13.14 11.38
C ASN A 295 12.07 -12.75 9.89
N MET A 296 10.86 -12.57 9.36
CA MET A 296 10.68 -12.03 8.02
C MET A 296 11.28 -10.63 7.89
N LEU A 297 11.08 -9.71 8.85
CA LEU A 297 11.76 -8.41 8.84
C LEU A 297 13.27 -8.51 8.98
N ASN A 298 13.78 -9.46 9.78
CA ASN A 298 15.23 -9.69 9.91
C ASN A 298 15.86 -10.07 8.57
N SER A 299 15.13 -10.72 7.68
CA SER A 299 15.60 -11.05 6.33
C SER A 299 15.68 -9.86 5.36
N PHE A 300 15.18 -8.69 5.74
CA PHE A 300 15.17 -7.48 4.90
C PHE A 300 16.54 -6.74 4.93
N PRO A 301 16.99 -6.10 3.83
CA PRO A 301 16.41 -6.07 2.49
C PRO A 301 16.54 -7.41 1.81
N LEU A 302 15.49 -7.76 1.08
CA LEU A 302 15.39 -9.03 0.38
C LEU A 302 16.47 -9.11 -0.69
N ASN A 303 17.06 -10.30 -0.86
CA ASN A 303 17.91 -10.57 -2.01
C ASN A 303 17.08 -10.32 -3.27
N PRO A 304 17.37 -9.29 -4.07
CA PRO A 304 16.77 -9.15 -5.38
C PRO A 304 17.46 -10.24 -6.17
N ASP A 305 16.74 -11.34 -6.39
CA ASP A 305 17.17 -12.28 -7.39
C ASP A 305 16.96 -11.57 -8.74
N ASN A 306 18.07 -11.06 -9.28
CA ASN A 306 18.12 -10.47 -10.61
C ASN A 306 18.20 -11.56 -11.69
N ARG A 307 18.36 -12.84 -11.31
CA ARG A 307 18.24 -13.94 -12.25
C ARG A 307 16.77 -14.08 -12.61
N GLN A 308 16.55 -14.52 -13.84
CA GLN A 308 15.24 -15.00 -14.25
C GLN A 308 14.91 -16.23 -13.40
N ILE A 309 14.15 -16.03 -12.32
CA ILE A 309 13.57 -17.15 -11.58
C ILE A 309 12.39 -17.65 -12.40
N ILE A 310 12.55 -18.83 -12.99
CA ILE A 310 11.48 -19.61 -13.62
C ILE A 310 11.11 -20.72 -12.64
N ASN A 311 10.19 -20.45 -11.73
CA ASN A 311 9.71 -21.48 -10.81
C ASN A 311 8.68 -22.40 -11.47
N SER A 312 8.15 -22.04 -12.64
CA SER A 312 7.11 -22.84 -13.31
C SER A 312 7.57 -24.22 -13.77
N THR A 313 8.88 -24.46 -13.84
CA THR A 313 9.48 -25.75 -14.22
C THR A 313 10.18 -26.45 -13.05
N ASN A 314 10.10 -25.91 -11.82
CA ASN A 314 10.76 -26.51 -10.67
C ASN A 314 9.96 -27.74 -10.19
N PRO A 315 10.53 -28.96 -10.23
CA PRO A 315 9.81 -30.19 -9.84
C PRO A 315 9.47 -30.25 -8.35
N ASP A 316 10.19 -29.50 -7.51
CA ASP A 316 9.93 -29.43 -6.06
C ASP A 316 8.72 -28.54 -5.72
N LEU A 317 8.25 -27.76 -6.69
CA LEU A 317 7.08 -26.90 -6.51
C LEU A 317 5.84 -27.59 -7.06
N LYS A 318 4.89 -27.82 -6.16
CA LYS A 318 3.53 -28.15 -6.60
C LYS A 318 2.88 -26.88 -7.12
N ASN A 319 2.34 -26.97 -8.32
CA ASN A 319 1.70 -25.86 -9.01
C ASN A 319 0.18 -26.02 -8.99
N ASN A 320 -0.52 -24.89 -8.94
CA ASN A 320 -1.95 -24.82 -9.17
C ASN A 320 -2.24 -23.79 -10.26
N LEU A 321 -3.35 -24.01 -10.96
CA LEU A 321 -3.89 -23.04 -11.91
C LEU A 321 -4.81 -22.09 -11.14
N SER A 322 -4.45 -20.81 -11.09
CA SER A 322 -5.30 -19.79 -10.47
C SER A 322 -5.88 -18.86 -11.53
N VAL A 323 -7.14 -18.48 -11.34
CA VAL A 323 -7.79 -17.46 -12.16
C VAL A 323 -7.76 -16.14 -11.41
N THR A 324 -7.00 -15.17 -11.94
CA THR A 324 -6.97 -13.82 -11.37
C THR A 324 -8.17 -13.00 -11.83
N CYS A 325 -8.40 -11.83 -11.21
CA CYS A 325 -9.46 -10.89 -11.63
C CYS A 325 -9.34 -10.44 -13.10
N SER A 326 -8.17 -10.61 -13.73
CA SER A 326 -7.97 -10.38 -15.16
C SER A 326 -8.51 -11.51 -16.05
N LYS A 327 -9.10 -12.55 -15.46
CA LYS A 327 -9.57 -13.80 -16.09
C LYS A 327 -8.49 -14.56 -16.86
N LYS A 328 -7.21 -14.23 -16.62
CA LYS A 328 -6.08 -14.98 -17.16
C LYS A 328 -5.73 -16.09 -16.18
N MET A 329 -5.59 -17.30 -16.73
CA MET A 329 -5.06 -18.44 -15.99
C MET A 329 -3.55 -18.27 -15.87
N HIS A 330 -3.05 -18.43 -14.65
CA HIS A 330 -1.62 -18.38 -14.37
C HIS A 330 -1.24 -19.61 -13.54
N LEU A 331 -0.03 -20.12 -13.80
CA LEU A 331 0.59 -21.11 -12.92
C LEU A 331 1.13 -20.40 -11.69
N GLU A 332 0.71 -20.87 -10.52
CA GLU A 332 1.12 -20.36 -9.21
C GLU A 332 1.55 -21.54 -8.32
N SER A 333 2.47 -21.29 -7.40
CA SER A 333 2.84 -22.28 -6.38
C SER A 333 1.64 -22.56 -5.47
N ILE A 334 1.50 -23.78 -4.94
CA ILE A 334 0.49 -24.10 -3.92
C ILE A 334 0.80 -23.45 -2.58
N SER A 335 2.09 -23.22 -2.31
CA SER A 335 2.59 -22.56 -1.09
C SER A 335 3.24 -21.22 -1.40
N PRO A 336 3.21 -20.24 -0.48
CA PRO A 336 3.89 -18.96 -0.70
C PRO A 336 5.36 -19.22 -0.97
N LEU A 337 5.90 -18.64 -2.04
CA LEU A 337 7.33 -18.79 -2.32
C LEU A 337 8.14 -18.15 -1.19
N PRO A 338 9.29 -18.74 -0.80
CA PRO A 338 10.25 -18.06 0.05
C PRO A 338 10.59 -16.69 -0.51
N ILE A 339 10.83 -15.71 0.36
CA ILE A 339 10.91 -14.31 -0.08
C ILE A 339 12.08 -14.06 -1.03
N TYR A 340 13.19 -14.77 -0.87
CA TYR A 340 14.33 -14.69 -1.80
C TYR A 340 14.01 -15.24 -3.19
N GLN A 341 12.94 -16.02 -3.35
CA GLN A 341 12.42 -16.49 -4.63
C GLN A 341 11.34 -15.55 -5.20
N ARG A 342 11.00 -14.46 -4.49
CA ARG A 342 9.98 -13.50 -4.91
C ARG A 342 10.60 -12.39 -5.78
N PRO A 343 9.96 -12.05 -6.90
CA PRO A 343 10.43 -11.02 -7.84
C PRO A 343 10.57 -9.59 -7.29
N GLY A 344 11.79 -9.11 -7.05
CA GLY A 344 12.09 -7.80 -6.43
C GLY A 344 11.74 -6.52 -7.23
N LYS A 345 10.82 -6.57 -8.20
CA LYS A 345 10.48 -5.43 -9.07
C LYS A 345 9.64 -4.34 -8.40
N THR A 346 9.07 -4.55 -7.21
CA THR A 346 8.13 -3.59 -6.57
C THR A 346 8.05 -3.79 -5.04
N TYR A 347 7.21 -3.00 -4.37
CA TYR A 347 6.71 -3.26 -3.01
C TYR A 347 6.31 -4.74 -2.80
N GLU A 348 7.12 -5.52 -2.08
CA GLU A 348 6.95 -7.00 -2.01
C GLU A 348 5.70 -7.42 -1.26
N TRP A 349 5.32 -6.66 -0.24
CA TRP A 349 4.13 -6.93 0.57
C TRP A 349 2.81 -6.72 -0.18
N LYS A 350 2.87 -6.11 -1.39
CA LYS A 350 1.71 -5.82 -2.24
C LYS A 350 1.50 -6.84 -3.36
N LYS A 351 2.42 -7.81 -3.53
CA LYS A 351 2.46 -8.71 -4.68
C LYS A 351 2.12 -10.14 -4.30
N ASN A 352 1.59 -10.88 -5.27
CA ASN A 352 1.26 -12.29 -5.11
C ASN A 352 2.51 -13.10 -4.71
N PRO A 353 2.59 -13.70 -3.51
CA PRO A 353 3.75 -14.48 -3.12
C PRO A 353 3.80 -15.87 -3.77
N PHE A 354 2.75 -16.28 -4.48
CA PHE A 354 2.66 -17.56 -5.18
C PHE A 354 3.11 -17.46 -6.65
N ARG A 355 3.53 -16.27 -7.13
CA ARG A 355 3.88 -16.01 -8.53
C ARG A 355 5.14 -16.77 -8.97
N LEU A 356 5.03 -17.68 -9.94
CA LEU A 356 6.17 -18.50 -10.39
C LEU A 356 7.15 -17.77 -11.34
N ASN A 357 6.67 -16.74 -12.05
CA ASN A 357 7.40 -16.16 -13.20
C ASN A 357 7.56 -14.62 -13.13
N GLY A 358 7.43 -13.99 -11.96
CA GLY A 358 7.38 -12.52 -11.92
C GLY A 358 8.72 -11.80 -12.17
N ASN A 359 9.84 -12.55 -12.30
CA ASN A 359 11.16 -12.00 -12.64
C ASN A 359 11.48 -12.03 -14.14
N ILE A 360 10.62 -12.62 -14.98
CA ILE A 360 10.81 -12.59 -16.44
C ILE A 360 10.88 -11.13 -16.92
N GLY A 361 11.90 -10.80 -17.71
CA GLY A 361 12.16 -9.44 -18.20
C GLY A 361 12.52 -8.42 -17.10
N SER A 362 13.06 -8.87 -15.96
CA SER A 362 13.65 -7.98 -14.95
C SER A 362 15.03 -7.54 -15.38
N ASP A 363 15.34 -6.26 -15.19
CA ASP A 363 16.71 -5.75 -15.34
C ASP A 363 17.52 -5.88 -14.04
N GLY A 364 16.89 -6.35 -12.95
CA GLY A 364 17.53 -6.41 -11.62
C GLY A 364 17.86 -5.04 -11.02
N LYS A 365 17.46 -3.94 -11.67
CA LYS A 365 17.79 -2.56 -11.24
C LYS A 365 16.76 -1.97 -10.29
N THR A 366 15.65 -2.67 -10.05
CA THR A 366 14.58 -2.13 -9.21
C THR A 366 14.99 -2.16 -7.75
N GLN A 367 14.87 -1.02 -7.08
CA GLN A 367 15.34 -0.82 -5.70
C GLN A 367 14.17 -0.70 -4.73
N TYR A 368 14.39 -1.17 -3.50
CA TYR A 368 13.44 -1.03 -2.40
C TYR A 368 13.54 0.37 -1.78
N SER A 369 12.41 1.06 -1.62
CA SER A 369 12.36 2.38 -0.97
C SER A 369 12.64 2.33 0.54
N GLY A 370 12.50 1.15 1.16
CA GLY A 370 12.56 0.97 2.60
C GLY A 370 11.28 1.38 3.34
N MET A 371 10.34 2.07 2.68
CA MET A 371 9.09 2.53 3.31
C MET A 371 8.28 1.37 3.90
N ASP A 372 8.13 0.28 3.15
CA ASP A 372 7.35 -0.85 3.65
C ASP A 372 7.99 -1.51 4.87
N PHE A 373 9.33 -1.63 4.86
CA PHE A 373 10.06 -2.13 6.01
C PHE A 373 9.81 -1.25 7.22
N LEU A 374 9.90 0.07 7.06
CA LEU A 374 9.68 1.02 8.14
C LEU A 374 8.27 0.92 8.74
N ILE A 375 7.23 0.83 7.91
CA ILE A 375 5.85 0.71 8.39
C ILE A 375 5.65 -0.63 9.11
N ALA A 376 6.08 -1.75 8.51
CA ALA A 376 5.93 -3.06 9.12
C ALA A 376 6.71 -3.17 10.43
N TYR A 377 7.93 -2.63 10.47
CA TYR A 377 8.75 -2.54 11.68
C TYR A 377 8.07 -1.73 12.79
N GLU A 378 7.59 -0.52 12.47
CA GLU A 378 6.94 0.34 13.47
C GLU A 378 5.60 -0.26 13.94
N LEU A 379 4.85 -0.95 13.08
CA LEU A 379 3.66 -1.70 13.47
C LEU A 379 4.00 -2.80 14.49
N LEU A 380 4.96 -3.69 14.18
CA LEU A 380 5.34 -4.76 15.11
C LEU A 380 5.89 -4.22 16.43
N LYS A 381 6.64 -3.11 16.40
CA LYS A 381 7.12 -2.44 17.63
C LYS A 381 5.98 -1.82 18.44
N ALA A 382 4.95 -1.30 17.79
CA ALA A 382 3.77 -0.78 18.48
C ALA A 382 2.98 -1.90 19.16
N VAL A 383 2.80 -3.03 18.47
CA VAL A 383 2.16 -4.24 19.00
C VAL A 383 2.88 -4.75 20.25
N ALA A 384 4.20 -4.91 20.17
CA ALA A 384 5.01 -5.44 21.28
C ALA A 384 5.07 -4.55 22.53
N ARG A 385 4.56 -3.31 22.49
CA ARG A 385 4.51 -2.36 23.62
C ARG A 385 3.10 -2.08 24.14
N GLY A 386 2.08 -2.49 23.39
CA GLY A 386 0.68 -2.30 23.74
C GLY A 386 0.14 -3.37 24.69
N GLN A 387 0.94 -4.40 24.93
CA GLN A 387 0.88 -5.31 26.06
C GLN A 387 1.85 -4.81 27.12
#